data_AF-A0AAU7FEJ7-F1
#
_entry.id   AF-A0AAU7FEJ7-F1
#
_cell.length_a   1.000
_cell.length_b   1.000
_cell.length_c   1.000
_cell.angle_alpha   90.00
_cell.angle_beta   90.00
_cell.angle_gamma   90.00
#
_symmetry.space_group_name_H-M   'P 1'
#
loop_
_entity.id
_entity.type
_entity.pdbx_description
1 polymer ?
#
loop_
_entity_poly.entity_id
_entity_poly.type
_entity_poly.pdbx_seq_one_letter_code
_entity_poly.pdbx_strand_id
1 'polypeptide(L)'
;MSLPVPPKYWSQRRQLFFKPANGYGSKATYRGDKLTKRVWDDILNADYVAQTLAPPSERVVAVDGIQTCDLKLDVRAYVYRGEVQLFAARLYQGQTTNFRTQGGGFAPVYITNT
;
A
#
# COMPACT_ATOMS: atom_id res chain seq x y z
N MET A 1 2.35 -8.79 -20.03
CA MET A 1 0.97 -8.34 -20.32
C MET A 1 0.10 -8.84 -19.18
N SER A 2 -0.46 -7.95 -18.36
CA SER A 2 -1.42 -8.34 -17.32
C SER A 2 -2.69 -8.86 -17.99
N LEU A 3 -3.30 -9.90 -17.41
CA LEU A 3 -4.63 -10.33 -17.83
C LEU A 3 -5.66 -9.32 -17.30
N PRO A 4 -6.73 -9.03 -18.08
CA PRO A 4 -7.76 -8.11 -17.63
C PRO A 4 -8.44 -8.62 -16.36
N VAL A 5 -8.89 -7.70 -15.51
CA VAL A 5 -9.63 -8.02 -14.29
C VAL A 5 -10.92 -8.76 -14.64
N PRO A 6 -11.14 -9.99 -14.14
CA PRO A 6 -12.36 -10.74 -14.42
C PRO A 6 -13.62 -10.05 -13.86
N PRO A 7 -14.72 -9.91 -14.63
CA PRO A 7 -15.97 -9.30 -14.15
C PRO A 7 -16.54 -9.94 -12.88
N LYS A 8 -16.31 -11.24 -12.67
CA LYS A 8 -16.72 -11.97 -11.45
C LYS A 8 -16.15 -11.39 -10.16
N TYR A 9 -15.05 -10.64 -10.21
CA TYR A 9 -14.45 -10.03 -9.02
C TYR A 9 -15.31 -8.91 -8.42
N TRP A 10 -16.34 -8.41 -9.12
CA TRP A 10 -17.29 -7.46 -8.54
C TRP A 10 -17.98 -7.99 -7.27
N SER A 11 -18.32 -9.29 -7.22
CA SER A 11 -18.98 -9.90 -6.06
C SER A 11 -18.04 -10.01 -4.85
N GLN A 12 -16.75 -10.23 -5.10
CA GLN A 12 -15.71 -10.39 -4.08
C GLN A 12 -14.92 -9.09 -3.81
N ARG A 13 -15.26 -8.00 -4.49
CA ARG A 13 -14.46 -6.75 -4.52
C ARG A 13 -14.11 -6.20 -3.14
N ARG A 14 -14.95 -6.41 -2.12
CA ARG A 14 -14.70 -5.89 -0.76
C ARG A 14 -13.41 -6.42 -0.15
N GLN A 15 -12.93 -7.58 -0.61
CA GLN A 15 -11.68 -8.21 -0.19
C GLN A 15 -10.52 -7.90 -1.16
N LEU A 16 -10.73 -7.04 -2.15
CA LEU A 16 -9.79 -6.74 -3.21
C LEU A 16 -9.38 -5.27 -3.19
N PHE A 17 -8.20 -5.02 -3.74
CA PHE A 17 -7.63 -3.72 -3.99
C PHE A 17 -7.18 -3.66 -5.45
N PHE A 18 -7.61 -2.63 -6.18
CA PHE A 18 -7.41 -2.49 -7.62
C PHE A 18 -6.36 -1.42 -7.90
N LYS A 19 -5.35 -1.76 -8.70
CA LYS A 19 -4.24 -0.86 -9.05
C LYS A 19 -3.99 -0.89 -10.57
N PRO A 20 -3.73 0.25 -11.23
CA PRO A 20 -3.26 0.23 -12.61
C PRO A 20 -1.95 -0.54 -12.71
N ALA A 21 -1.80 -1.40 -13.71
CA ALA A 21 -0.63 -2.27 -13.85
C ALA A 21 0.69 -1.48 -13.96
N ASN A 22 0.65 -0.34 -14.65
CA ASN A 22 1.78 0.58 -14.83
C ASN A 22 1.67 1.85 -13.96
N GLY A 23 0.84 1.81 -12.90
CA GLY A 23 0.58 2.95 -12.03
C GLY A 23 1.69 3.17 -10.99
N TYR A 24 1.89 4.43 -10.60
CA TYR A 24 2.80 4.82 -9.53
C TYR A 24 2.16 5.87 -8.61
N GLY A 25 2.73 6.05 -7.42
CA GLY A 25 2.29 7.09 -6.46
C GLY A 25 0.83 6.95 -6.01
N SER A 26 0.29 5.72 -5.99
CA SER A 26 -1.11 5.44 -5.62
C SER A 26 -2.16 6.17 -6.47
N LYS A 27 -1.80 6.59 -7.69
CA LYS A 27 -2.75 7.20 -8.63
C LYS A 27 -3.76 6.16 -9.12
N ALA A 28 -5.04 6.54 -9.13
CA ALA A 28 -6.15 5.71 -9.61
C ALA A 28 -6.20 4.30 -8.98
N THR A 29 -5.79 4.18 -7.72
CA THR A 29 -5.90 2.94 -6.95
C THR A 29 -7.15 2.94 -6.09
N TYR A 30 -7.82 1.80 -5.97
CA TYR A 30 -9.12 1.72 -5.31
C TYR A 30 -9.20 0.56 -4.34
N ARG A 31 -9.71 0.82 -3.13
CA ARG A 31 -10.23 -0.25 -2.28
C ARG A 31 -11.57 -0.73 -2.84
N GLY A 32 -11.74 -2.03 -3.01
CA GLY A 32 -12.93 -2.55 -3.65
C GLY A 32 -14.22 -2.37 -2.84
N ASP A 33 -14.14 -2.22 -1.51
CA ASP A 33 -15.29 -1.88 -0.67
C ASP A 33 -15.79 -0.43 -0.85
N LYS A 34 -14.98 0.44 -1.46
CA LYS A 34 -15.31 1.84 -1.78
C LYS A 34 -15.53 2.07 -3.28
N LEU A 35 -15.58 1.01 -4.10
CA LEU A 35 -15.82 1.12 -5.53
C LEU A 35 -17.27 1.48 -5.86
N THR A 36 -17.43 2.41 -6.79
CA THR A 36 -18.70 2.65 -7.49
C THR A 36 -18.77 1.78 -8.75
N LYS A 37 -19.97 1.59 -9.31
CA LYS A 37 -20.15 0.87 -10.58
C LYS A 37 -19.42 1.56 -11.74
N ARG A 38 -19.44 2.90 -11.78
CA ARG A 38 -18.72 3.66 -12.81
C ARG A 38 -17.21 3.37 -12.79
N VAL A 39 -16.58 3.46 -11.62
CA VAL A 39 -15.14 3.17 -11.49
C VAL A 39 -14.85 1.70 -11.81
N TRP A 40 -15.79 0.79 -11.52
CA TRP A 40 -15.66 -0.60 -11.91
C TRP A 40 -15.65 -0.79 -13.42
N ASP A 41 -16.54 -0.11 -14.15
CA ASP A 41 -16.55 -0.14 -15.61
C ASP A 41 -15.23 0.44 -16.18
N ASP A 42 -14.70 1.51 -15.58
CA ASP A 42 -13.38 2.05 -15.94
C ASP A 42 -12.26 1.01 -15.73
N ILE A 43 -12.29 0.27 -14.61
CA ILE A 43 -11.31 -0.80 -14.30
C ILE A 43 -11.38 -1.95 -15.32
N LEU A 44 -12.58 -2.35 -15.74
CA LEU A 44 -12.75 -3.43 -16.73
C LEU A 44 -12.23 -3.05 -18.12
N ASN A 45 -12.21 -1.76 -18.44
CA ASN A 45 -11.76 -1.23 -19.73
C ASN A 45 -10.29 -0.74 -19.70
N ALA A 46 -9.58 -0.92 -18.59
CA ALA A 46 -8.19 -0.48 -18.43
C ALA A 46 -7.29 -1.61 -17.91
N ASP A 47 -5.98 -1.41 -18.02
CA ASP A 47 -5.00 -2.40 -17.55
C ASP A 47 -4.81 -2.29 -16.03
N TYR A 48 -5.57 -3.10 -15.30
CA TYR A 48 -5.57 -3.17 -13.84
C TYR A 48 -5.16 -4.55 -13.34
N VAL A 49 -4.57 -4.55 -12.15
CA VAL A 49 -4.40 -5.75 -11.32
C VAL A 49 -5.38 -5.72 -10.15
N ALA A 50 -5.94 -6.88 -9.82
CA ALA A 50 -6.71 -7.09 -8.60
C ALA A 50 -5.84 -7.84 -7.58
N GLN A 51 -5.62 -7.23 -6.43
CA GLN A 51 -4.84 -7.80 -5.33
C GLN A 51 -5.75 -8.09 -4.16
N THR A 52 -5.56 -9.22 -3.46
CA THR A 52 -6.18 -9.41 -2.15
C THR A 52 -5.82 -8.27 -1.21
N LEU A 53 -6.82 -7.73 -0.51
CA LEU A 53 -6.63 -6.63 0.42
C LEU A 53 -5.69 -7.08 1.55
N ALA A 54 -4.52 -6.45 1.60
CA ALA A 54 -3.58 -6.58 2.71
C ALA A 54 -3.66 -5.30 3.56
N PRO A 55 -4.20 -5.35 4.79
CA PRO A 55 -4.17 -4.20 5.67
C PRO A 55 -2.71 -3.82 5.99
N PRO A 56 -2.40 -2.52 6.14
CA PRO A 56 -1.08 -2.09 6.55
C PRO A 56 -0.79 -2.58 7.98
N SER A 57 0.47 -2.90 8.27
CA SER A 57 0.94 -3.01 9.64
C SER A 57 0.93 -1.64 10.30
N GLU A 58 0.82 -1.59 11.62
CA GLU A 58 0.80 -0.33 12.39
C GLU A 58 1.85 -0.37 13.51
N ARG A 59 2.34 0.81 13.89
CA ARG A 59 3.35 0.97 14.95
C ARG A 59 3.06 2.23 15.76
N VAL A 60 3.00 2.07 17.08
CA VAL A 60 2.98 3.18 18.02
C VAL A 60 4.33 3.88 18.03
N VAL A 61 4.33 5.20 17.86
CA VAL A 61 5.53 6.04 17.96
C VAL A 61 5.35 7.06 19.08
N ALA A 62 6.45 7.30 19.81
CA ALA A 62 6.53 8.40 20.76
C ALA A 62 7.19 9.61 20.09
N VAL A 63 6.56 10.77 20.22
CA VAL A 63 7.12 12.06 19.79
C VAL A 63 7.24 12.92 21.04
N ASP A 64 8.44 13.46 21.28
CA ASP A 64 8.76 14.27 22.47
C ASP A 64 8.40 13.57 23.80
N GLY A 65 8.59 12.24 23.85
CA GLY A 65 8.28 11.41 25.02
C GLY A 65 6.79 11.09 25.22
N ILE A 66 5.91 11.63 24.37
CA ILE A 66 4.46 11.37 24.39
C ILE A 66 4.14 10.33 23.32
N GLN A 67 3.43 9.25 23.69
CA GLN A 67 2.90 8.30 22.71
C GLN A 67 1.77 8.98 21.93
N THR A 68 1.98 9.23 20.64
CA THR A 68 1.10 10.15 19.91
C THR A 68 0.22 9.50 18.87
N CYS A 69 0.55 8.31 18.32
CA CYS A 69 -0.35 7.60 17.39
C CYS A 69 0.16 6.23 16.92
N ASP A 70 -0.79 5.42 16.45
CA ASP A 70 -0.56 4.32 15.50
C ASP A 70 -0.25 4.90 14.12
N LEU A 71 0.99 4.70 13.66
CA LEU A 71 1.40 5.00 12.29
C LEU A 71 1.39 3.73 11.47
N LYS A 72 0.84 3.82 10.25
CA LYS A 72 0.96 2.73 9.28
C LYS A 72 2.42 2.56 8.88
N LEU A 73 2.82 1.31 8.77
CA LEU A 73 4.17 0.89 8.45
C LEU A 73 4.16 0.09 7.14
N ASP A 74 5.08 0.46 6.26
CA ASP A 74 5.53 -0.42 5.19
C ASP A 74 7.05 -0.54 5.19
N VAL A 75 7.57 -1.67 4.70
CA VAL A 75 9.01 -1.92 4.54
C VAL A 75 9.37 -1.83 3.06
N ARG A 76 10.47 -1.14 2.77
CA ARG A 76 11.07 -1.00 1.44
C ARG A 76 12.41 -1.71 1.42
N ALA A 77 12.54 -2.69 0.52
CA ALA A 77 13.83 -3.20 0.10
C ALA A 77 14.36 -2.35 -1.06
N TYR A 78 15.60 -1.87 -0.99
CA TYR A 78 16.30 -1.30 -2.13
C TYR A 78 17.20 -2.37 -2.71
N VAL A 79 17.06 -2.60 -4.02
CA VAL A 79 17.68 -3.72 -4.72
C VAL A 79 18.58 -3.19 -5.82
N TYR A 80 19.77 -3.77 -5.94
CA TYR A 80 20.71 -3.50 -7.02
C TYR A 80 21.26 -4.82 -7.54
N ARG A 81 21.23 -5.02 -8.87
CA ARG A 81 21.70 -6.26 -9.55
C ARG A 81 21.10 -7.55 -8.96
N GLY A 82 19.81 -7.52 -8.59
CA GLY A 82 19.12 -8.68 -8.02
C GLY A 82 19.34 -8.90 -6.53
N GLU A 83 20.23 -8.12 -5.89
CA GLU A 83 20.58 -8.25 -4.47
C GLU A 83 19.99 -7.11 -3.64
N VAL A 84 19.42 -7.45 -2.48
CA VAL A 84 18.93 -6.45 -1.52
C VAL A 84 20.11 -5.76 -0.85
N GLN A 85 20.17 -4.43 -0.97
CA GLN A 85 21.25 -3.62 -0.41
C GLN A 85 20.89 -3.07 0.97
N LEU A 86 19.63 -2.68 1.16
CA LEU A 86 19.14 -2.14 2.43
C LEU A 86 17.63 -2.29 2.57
N PHE A 87 17.18 -2.27 3.82
CA PHE A 87 15.77 -2.14 4.18
C PHE A 87 15.55 -0.81 4.89
N ALA A 88 14.44 -0.14 4.57
CA ALA A 88 13.95 1.01 5.31
C ALA A 88 12.45 0.87 5.55
N ALA A 89 11.96 1.27 6.72
CA ALA A 89 10.55 1.38 6.97
C ALA A 89 10.07 2.80 6.66
N ARG A 90 8.79 2.94 6.30
CA ARG A 90 8.11 4.22 6.17
C ARG A 90 6.89 4.25 7.07
N LEU A 91 6.83 5.28 7.90
CA LEU A 91 5.76 5.50 8.87
C LEU A 91 4.88 6.65 8.39
N TYR A 92 3.56 6.46 8.35
CA TYR A 92 2.64 7.46 7.81
C TYR A 92 1.21 7.32 8.36
N GLN A 93 0.40 8.37 8.20
CA GLN A 93 -1.06 8.31 8.37
C GLN A 93 -1.79 8.53 7.05
N GLY A 94 -3.05 8.10 7.01
CA GLY A 94 -3.91 8.26 5.85
C GLY A 94 -3.93 7.04 4.92
N GLN A 95 -4.44 7.23 3.70
CA GLN A 95 -4.60 6.14 2.72
C GLN A 95 -3.31 5.83 1.96
N THR A 96 -2.49 6.84 1.69
CA THR A 96 -1.26 6.73 0.90
C THR A 96 -0.04 7.10 1.73
N THR A 97 1.09 6.44 1.45
CA THR A 97 2.35 6.76 2.13
C THR A 97 2.72 8.22 1.88
N ASN A 98 3.10 8.92 2.94
CA ASN A 98 3.55 10.31 2.91
C ASN A 98 4.59 10.55 4.02
N PHE A 99 5.22 11.72 3.97
CA PHE A 99 6.30 12.14 4.87
C PHE A 99 5.93 13.43 5.64
N ARG A 100 4.64 13.64 5.88
CA ARG A 100 4.12 14.89 6.47
C ARG A 100 3.58 14.71 7.88
N THR A 101 3.33 13.47 8.29
CA THR A 101 2.84 13.16 9.64
C THR A 101 3.96 13.30 10.66
N GLN A 102 3.69 13.99 11.77
CA GLN A 102 4.59 14.06 12.92
C GLN A 102 4.89 12.64 13.46
N GLY A 103 6.15 12.34 13.75
CA GLY A 103 6.60 10.98 14.10
C GLY A 103 6.66 10.01 12.91
N GLY A 104 6.21 10.43 11.73
CA GLY A 104 6.30 9.67 10.48
C GLY A 104 7.61 9.91 9.74
N GLY A 105 7.69 9.35 8.53
CA GLY A 105 8.87 9.43 7.67
C GLY A 105 9.65 8.11 7.62
N PHE A 106 10.97 8.20 7.41
CA PHE A 106 11.82 7.02 7.39
C PHE A 106 12.08 6.50 8.81
N ALA A 107 12.05 5.18 8.96
CA ALA A 107 12.43 4.50 10.17
C ALA A 107 13.43 3.36 9.86
N PRO A 108 14.41 3.10 10.75
CA PRO A 108 15.36 2.02 10.58
C PRO A 108 14.67 0.66 10.73
N VAL A 109 15.17 -0.33 10.01
CA VAL A 109 14.77 -1.74 10.14
C VAL A 109 15.94 -2.50 10.75
N TYR A 110 15.70 -3.16 11.88
CA TYR A 110 16.68 -4.03 12.54
C TYR A 110 16.32 -5.48 12.27
N ILE A 111 17.27 -6.24 11.73
CA ILE A 111 17.13 -7.68 11.52
C ILE A 111 17.80 -8.36 12.70
N THR A 112 17.03 -9.14 13.45
CA THR A 112 17.55 -9.93 14.57
C THR A 112 17.67 -11.38 14.17
N ASN A 113 18.80 -12.02 14.47
CA ASN A 113 18.91 -13.46 14.36
C ASN A 113 17.99 -14.06 15.42
N THR A 114 16.97 -14.79 14.97
CA THR A 114 16.09 -15.56 15.86
C THR A 114 16.62 -16.98 15.95
#